data_AF-A0A1M5YC26-F1
#
_entry.id   AF-A0A1M5YC26-F1
#
_cell.length_a   1.000
_cell.length_b   1.000
_cell.length_c   1.000
_cell.angle_alpha   90.00
_cell.angle_beta   90.00
_cell.angle_gamma   90.00
#
_symmetry.space_group_name_H-M   'P 1'
#
loop_
_entity.id
_entity.type
_entity.pdbx_description
1 polymer ?
#
loop_
_entity_poly.entity_id
_entity_poly.type
_entity_poly.pdbx_seq_one_letter_code
_entity_poly.pdbx_strand_id
1 'polypeptide(L)' 'MIGAFAVIAMQPLLPYALAFAAGAMIYVVVEELIPESQLEKNTDIATIGTMCGFAVMMVLDVGLG' A
#
# COMPACT_ATOMS: atom_id res chain seq x y z
N MET A 1 -32.05 -11.65 -2.85
CA MET A 1 -31.78 -11.04 -4.17
C MET A 1 -31.50 -9.53 -4.14
N ILE A 2 -32.08 -8.75 -3.22
CA ILE A 2 -31.86 -7.28 -3.18
C ILE A 2 -30.39 -6.90 -2.90
N GLY A 3 -29.72 -7.62 -1.98
CA GLY A 3 -28.30 -7.36 -1.67
C GLY A 3 -27.34 -7.58 -2.85
N ALA A 4 -27.59 -8.58 -3.70
CA ALA A 4 -26.77 -8.82 -4.89
C ALA A 4 -26.91 -7.67 -5.92
N PHE A 5 -28.12 -7.10 -6.05
CA PHE A 5 -28.37 -5.97 -6.95
C PHE A 5 -27.68 -4.68 -6.47
N ALA A 6 -27.64 -4.45 -5.15
CA ALA A 6 -26.94 -3.33 -4.55
C ALA A 6 -25.41 -3.41 -4.73
N VAL A 7 -24.82 -4.61 -4.62
CA VAL A 7 -23.39 -4.81 -4.85
C VAL A 7 -23.03 -4.58 -6.32
N ILE A 8 -23.84 -5.07 -7.27
CA ILE A 8 -23.61 -4.86 -8.71
C ILE A 8 -23.65 -3.38 -9.09
N ALA A 9 -24.51 -2.58 -8.42
CA ALA A 9 -24.57 -1.13 -8.63
C ALA A 9 -23.35 -0.38 -8.04
N MET A 10 -22.74 -0.88 -6.95
CA MET A 10 -21.56 -0.27 -6.30
C MET A 10 -20.22 -0.82 -6.79
N GLN A 11 -20.21 -1.96 -7.49
CA GLN A 11 -19.03 -2.55 -8.13
C GLN A 11 -18.15 -1.56 -8.92
N PRO A 12 -18.69 -0.61 -9.71
CA PRO A 12 -17.84 0.34 -10.42
C PRO A 12 -17.24 1.42 -9.51
N LEU A 13 -17.84 1.73 -8.36
CA LEU A 13 -17.34 2.77 -7.44
C LEU A 13 -16.25 2.23 -6.50
N LEU A 14 -16.35 0.96 -6.10
CA LEU A 14 -15.37 0.28 -5.25
C LEU A 14 -13.90 0.37 -5.75
N PRO A 15 -13.56 0.13 -7.02
CA PRO A 15 -12.18 0.26 -7.50
C PRO A 15 -11.68 1.71 -7.46
N TYR A 16 -12.54 2.71 -7.68
CA TYR A 16 -12.14 4.12 -7.55
C TYR A 16 -11.83 4.48 -6.09
N ALA A 17 -12.66 4.03 -5.15
CA ALA A 17 -12.42 4.24 -3.73
C ALA A 17 -11.15 3.51 -3.24
N LEU A 18 -10.93 2.27 -3.70
CA LEU A 18 -9.72 1.51 -3.39
C LEU A 18 -8.47 2.14 -4.02
N ALA A 19 -8.55 2.63 -5.26
CA ALA A 19 -7.45 3.35 -5.91
C ALA A 19 -7.10 4.65 -5.16
N PHE A 20 -8.11 5.39 -4.69
CA PHE A 20 -7.90 6.56 -3.87
C PHE A 20 -7.23 6.22 -2.52
N ALA A 21 -7.70 5.16 -1.85
CA ALA A 21 -7.10 4.68 -0.61
C ALA A 21 -5.64 4.22 -0.80
N ALA A 22 -5.35 3.50 -1.89
CA ALA A 22 -3.99 3.10 -2.25
C ALA A 22 -3.09 4.33 -2.47
N GLY A 23 -3.57 5.35 -3.17
CA GLY A 23 -2.85 6.61 -3.37
C GLY A 23 -2.53 7.33 -2.06
N ALA A 24 -3.48 7.39 -1.12
CA ALA A 24 -3.26 7.97 0.20
C ALA A 24 -2.17 7.24 0.99
N MET A 25 -2.15 5.90 0.94
CA MET A 25 -1.12 5.10 1.61
C MET A 25 0.27 5.34 1.00
N ILE A 26 0.39 5.50 -0.32
CA ILE A 26 1.69 5.83 -0.95
C ILE A 26 2.17 7.23 -0.51
N TYR A 27 1.29 8.23 -0.45
CA TYR A 27 1.66 9.58 -0.02
C TYR A 27 2.20 9.60 1.42
N VAL A 28 1.48 8.97 2.37
CA VAL A 28 1.89 8.89 3.78
C VAL A 28 3.25 8.21 3.93
N VAL A 29 3.50 7.13 3.17
CA VAL A 29 4.80 6.45 3.20
C VAL A 29 5.93 7.35 2.72
N VAL A 30 5.74 8.08 1.63
CA VAL A 30 6.80 8.90 1.02
C VAL A 30 7.08 10.17 1.82
N GLU A 31 6.05 10.85 2.31
CA GLU A 31 6.16 12.17 2.95
C GLU A 31 6.35 12.11 4.46
N GLU A 32 5.93 11.03 5.13
CA GLU A 32 6.11 10.87 6.59
C GLU A 32 7.09 9.74 6.91
N LEU A 33 6.80 8.50 6.48
CA LEU A 33 7.57 7.34 6.94
C LEU A 33 9.02 7.31 6.44
N ILE A 34 9.27 7.64 5.16
CA ILE A 34 10.63 7.72 4.61
C ILE A 34 11.44 8.82 5.31
N PRO A 35 11.01 10.09 5.37
CA PRO A 35 11.79 11.14 6.02
C PRO A 35 11.95 10.94 7.53
N GLU A 36 10.93 10.45 8.24
CA GLU A 36 11.04 10.10 9.67
C GLU A 36 12.14 9.05 9.89
N SER A 37 12.20 8.02 9.04
CA SER A 37 13.25 6.98 9.09
C SER A 37 14.65 7.52 8.72
N GLN A 38 14.73 8.58 7.90
CA GLN A 38 15.99 9.21 7.49
C GLN A 38 16.50 10.24 8.52
N LEU A 39 15.60 10.81 9.34
CA LEU A 39 15.90 11.76 10.42
C LEU A 39 16.71 11.13 11.56
N GLU A 40 16.57 9.83 11.81
CA GLU A 40 17.31 9.09 12.85
C GLU A 40 18.78 8.76 12.49
N LYS A 41 19.35 9.43 11.47
CA LYS A 41 20.79 9.36 11.10
C LYS A 41 21.29 8.01 10.56
N ASN A 42 20.44 6.98 10.49
CA ASN A 42 20.74 5.65 9.96
C ASN A 42 20.05 5.42 8.61
N THR A 43 20.31 6.32 7.66
CA THR A 43 19.73 6.34 6.32
C THR A 43 19.94 5.03 5.55
N ASP A 44 21.07 4.35 5.76
CA ASP A 44 21.35 3.02 5.23
C ASP A 44 20.40 1.94 5.77
N ILE A 45 20.17 1.92 7.10
CA ILE A 45 19.30 0.91 7.73
C ILE A 45 17.85 1.10 7.30
N ALA A 46 17.38 2.35 7.24
CA ALA A 46 16.06 2.69 6.75
C ALA A 46 15.86 2.24 5.29
N THR A 47 16.83 2.50 4.42
CA THR A 47 16.75 2.14 3.00
C THR A 47 16.82 0.62 2.80
N ILE A 48 17.66 -0.08 3.56
CA ILE A 48 17.73 -1.55 3.53
C ILE A 48 16.43 -2.15 4.07
N GLY A 49 15.82 -1.55 5.10
CA GLY A 49 14.53 -1.96 5.65
C GLY A 49 13.40 -1.85 4.64
N THR A 50 13.30 -0.73 3.91
CA THR A 50 12.27 -0.56 2.86
C THR A 50 12.49 -1.52 1.69
N MET A 51 13.73 -1.71 1.23
CA MET A 51 14.05 -2.69 0.19
C MET A 51 13.70 -4.12 0.62
N CYS A 52 14.03 -4.49 1.86
CA CYS A 52 13.72 -5.81 2.41
C CYS A 52 12.21 -6.02 2.53
N GLY A 53 11.46 -5.04 3.06
CA GLY A 53 10.01 -5.10 3.15
C GLY A 53 9.33 -5.24 1.78
N PHE A 54 9.81 -4.49 0.79
CA PHE A 54 9.30 -4.59 -0.59
C PHE A 54 9.62 -5.95 -1.23
N ALA A 55 10.83 -6.46 -1.02
CA ALA A 55 11.23 -7.79 -1.50
C ALA A 55 10.39 -8.90 -0.85
N VAL A 56 10.16 -8.84 0.47
CA VAL A 56 9.30 -9.79 1.19
C VAL A 56 7.88 -9.72 0.65
N MET A 57 7.32 -8.52 0.48
CA MET A 57 5.97 -8.36 -0.10
C MET A 57 5.87 -8.96 -1.50
N MET A 58 6.82 -8.68 -2.40
CA MET A 58 6.85 -9.27 -3.74
C MET A 58 6.97 -10.80 -3.72
N VAL A 59 7.82 -11.36 -2.84
CA VAL A 59 7.99 -12.81 -2.72
C VAL A 59 6.72 -13.47 -2.19
N LEU A 60 6.04 -12.86 -1.23
CA LEU A 60 4.75 -13.36 -0.73
C LEU A 60 3.65 -13.26 -1.81
N ASP A 61 3.56 -12.15 -2.54
CA ASP A 61 2.55 -11.95 -3.59
C ASP A 61 2.76 -12.90 -4.77
N VAL A 62 4.02 -13.15 -5.19
CA VAL A 62 4.34 -14.11 -6.26
C VAL A 62 4.26 -15.57 -5.80
N GLY A 63 4.54 -15.84 -4.52
CA GLY A 63 4.59 -17.20 -3.98
C GLY A 63 3.24 -17.75 -3.48
N LEU A 64 2.37 -16.87 -2.96
CA LEU A 64 1.02 -17.21 -2.50
C LEU A 64 -0.08 -16.75 -3.47
N GLY A 65 0.25 -15.87 -4.42
CA GLY A 65 -0.64 -15.44 -5.50
C GLY A 65 -0.76 -16.44 -6.63
#